data_AF-A0A3D4W115-F1
#
_entry.id   AF-A0A3D4W115-F1
#
_cell.length_a   1.000
_cell.length_b   1.000
_cell.length_c   1.000
_cell.angle_alpha   90.00
_cell.angle_beta   90.00
_cell.angle_gamma   90.00
#
_symmetry.space_group_name_H-M   'P 1'
#
loop_
_entity.id
_entity.type
_entity.pdbx_description
1 polymer ?
#
loop_
_entity_poly.entity_id
_entity_poly.type
_entity_poly.pdbx_seq_one_letter_code
_entity_poly.pdbx_strand_id
1 'polypeptide(L)'
;VDALPKCLHTVLDETRLTLEDLSWVVCHQANSRIIDHCIKALQADPAKFYKNMDRHGNTSAASIPVALNELAESGQLTPGRPLACIGFGGGLTWGGAIFQYKE
;
A
#
# COMPACT_ATOMS: atom_id res chain seq x y z
N VAL A 1 -3.82 11.58 9.76
CA VAL A 1 -3.47 10.14 9.78
C VAL A 1 -4.57 9.30 9.13
N ASP A 2 -5.83 9.72 9.20
CA ASP A 2 -6.97 9.07 8.53
C ASP A 2 -6.89 9.00 6.99
N ALA A 3 -6.01 9.78 6.35
CA ALA A 3 -5.92 9.83 4.90
C ALA A 3 -5.64 8.44 4.29
N LEU A 4 -4.80 7.64 4.94
CA LEU A 4 -4.44 6.29 4.46
C LEU A 4 -5.65 5.32 4.46
N PRO A 5 -6.34 5.08 5.60
CA PRO A 5 -7.50 4.18 5.59
C PRO A 5 -8.67 4.72 4.76
N LYS A 6 -8.92 6.04 4.77
CA LYS A 6 -9.96 6.65 3.93
C LYS A 6 -9.67 6.43 2.45
N CYS A 7 -8.44 6.73 2.01
CA CYS A 7 -8.06 6.55 0.61
C CYS A 7 -8.13 5.09 0.16
N LEU A 8 -7.65 4.15 0.99
CA LEU A 8 -7.70 2.72 0.68
C LEU A 8 -9.15 2.23 0.58
N HIS A 9 -10.00 2.61 1.52
CA HIS A 9 -11.42 2.27 1.47
C HIS A 9 -12.11 2.85 0.23
N THR A 10 -11.85 4.11 -0.11
CA THR A 10 -12.41 4.74 -1.33
C THR A 10 -12.04 3.98 -2.59
N VAL A 11 -10.76 3.62 -2.80
CA VAL A 11 -10.37 2.90 -4.03
C VAL A 11 -10.90 1.47 -4.08
N LEU A 12 -11.05 0.80 -2.92
CA LEU A 12 -11.70 -0.51 -2.83
C LEU A 12 -13.18 -0.41 -3.23
N ASP A 13 -13.90 0.57 -2.70
CA ASP A 13 -15.31 0.80 -3.01
C ASP A 13 -15.52 1.14 -4.49
N GLU A 14 -14.70 2.04 -5.06
CA GLU A 14 -14.76 2.44 -6.48
C GLU A 14 -14.51 1.26 -7.44
N THR A 15 -13.66 0.32 -7.03
CA THR A 15 -13.32 -0.88 -7.82
C THR A 15 -14.19 -2.09 -7.50
N ARG A 16 -15.05 -1.99 -6.48
CA ARG A 16 -15.86 -3.10 -5.93
C ARG A 16 -15.01 -4.30 -5.50
N LEU A 17 -13.79 -4.04 -5.06
CA LEU A 17 -12.87 -5.04 -4.52
C LEU A 17 -12.88 -4.95 -3.00
N THR A 18 -12.50 -6.06 -2.37
CA THR A 18 -12.27 -6.13 -0.93
C THR A 18 -10.78 -6.25 -0.65
N LEU A 19 -10.39 -6.08 0.61
CA LEU A 19 -9.03 -6.35 1.06
C LEU A 19 -8.60 -7.80 0.79
N GLU A 20 -9.55 -8.75 0.75
CA GLU A 20 -9.28 -10.16 0.47
C GLU A 20 -8.84 -10.39 -0.98
N ASP A 21 -9.35 -9.59 -1.92
CA ASP A 21 -9.02 -9.68 -3.35
C ASP A 21 -7.62 -9.19 -3.69
N LEU A 22 -7.03 -8.35 -2.83
CA LEU A 22 -5.69 -7.79 -3.03
C LEU A 22 -4.60 -8.79 -2.62
N SER A 23 -3.56 -8.93 -3.44
CA SER A 23 -2.33 -9.64 -3.06
C SER A 23 -1.49 -8.83 -2.08
N TRP A 24 -1.38 -7.52 -2.32
CA TRP A 24 -0.58 -6.60 -1.51
C TRP A 24 -1.24 -5.23 -1.39
N VAL A 25 -0.95 -4.55 -0.28
CA VAL A 25 -1.17 -3.12 -0.06
C VAL A 25 0.18 -2.48 0.23
N VAL A 26 0.63 -1.62 -0.69
CA VAL A 26 1.91 -0.90 -0.59
C VAL A 26 1.63 0.57 -0.29
N CYS A 27 1.87 0.96 0.95
CA CYS A 27 1.67 2.34 1.38
C CYS A 27 2.96 3.18 1.23
N HIS A 28 2.81 4.50 1.21
CA HIS A 28 3.94 5.41 1.45
C HIS A 28 4.64 5.04 2.77
N GLN A 29 5.95 4.83 2.70
CA GLN A 29 6.78 4.36 3.81
C GLN A 29 7.19 5.50 4.77
N ALA A 30 6.22 6.25 5.30
CA ALA A 30 6.50 7.39 6.19
C ALA A 30 6.88 6.98 7.61
N ASN A 31 6.09 6.06 8.20
CA ASN A 31 6.23 5.57 9.56
C ASN A 31 5.39 4.30 9.75
N SER A 32 5.93 3.30 10.45
CA SER A 32 5.25 2.00 10.62
C SER A 32 3.93 2.15 11.37
N ARG A 33 3.90 3.04 12.37
CA ARG A 33 2.70 3.31 13.17
C ARG A 33 1.52 3.84 12.35
N ILE A 34 1.79 4.54 11.24
CA ILE A 34 0.73 5.04 10.34
C ILE A 34 0.10 3.88 9.56
N ILE A 35 0.94 2.96 9.07
CA ILE A 35 0.47 1.75 8.38
C ILE A 35 -0.26 0.85 9.39
N ASP A 36 0.26 0.66 10.59
CA ASP A 36 -0.39 -0.12 11.67
C ASP A 36 -1.75 0.46 12.06
N HIS A 37 -1.85 1.78 12.11
CA HIS A 37 -3.12 2.46 12.35
C HIS A 37 -4.14 2.17 11.23
N CYS A 38 -3.71 2.18 9.96
CA CYS A 38 -4.57 1.82 8.83
C CYS A 38 -5.05 0.36 8.91
N ILE A 39 -4.13 -0.58 9.17
CA ILE A 39 -4.42 -2.00 9.35
C ILE A 39 -5.49 -2.19 10.45
N LYS A 40 -5.30 -1.55 11.60
CA LYS A 40 -6.24 -1.61 12.72
C LYS A 40 -7.60 -0.99 12.37
N ALA A 41 -7.60 0.17 11.69
CA ALA A 41 -8.82 0.89 11.33
C ALA A 41 -9.69 0.10 10.34
N LEU A 42 -9.07 -0.66 9.44
CA LEU A 42 -9.75 -1.47 8.42
C LEU A 42 -9.92 -2.94 8.82
N GLN A 43 -9.49 -3.34 10.02
CA GLN A 43 -9.45 -4.74 10.47
C GLN A 43 -8.77 -5.66 9.46
N ALA A 44 -7.73 -5.16 8.80
CA ALA A 44 -7.06 -5.84 7.70
C ALA A 44 -6.05 -6.88 8.18
N ASP A 45 -5.73 -7.85 7.34
CA ASP A 45 -4.62 -8.77 7.56
C ASP A 45 -3.28 -7.99 7.46
N PRO A 46 -2.48 -7.91 8.54
CA PRO A 46 -1.19 -7.24 8.53
C PRO A 46 -0.21 -7.84 7.50
N ALA A 47 -0.34 -9.12 7.17
CA ALA A 47 0.56 -9.81 6.24
C ALA A 47 0.46 -9.26 4.81
N LYS A 48 -0.64 -8.59 4.45
CA LYS A 48 -0.81 -7.95 3.13
C LYS A 48 -0.11 -6.59 3.02
N PHE A 49 0.44 -6.05 4.11
CA PHE A 49 1.01 -4.69 4.13
C PHE A 49 2.54 -4.74 4.16
N TYR A 50 3.15 -4.46 3.02
CA TYR A 50 4.60 -4.46 2.91
C TYR A 50 5.23 -3.24 3.60
N LYS A 51 6.30 -3.50 4.38
CA LYS A 51 7.07 -2.48 5.09
C LYS A 51 8.56 -2.77 4.93
N ASN A 52 9.33 -1.76 4.52
CA ASN A 52 10.79 -1.84 4.36
C ASN A 52 11.54 -0.61 4.92
N MET A 53 10.82 0.25 5.64
CA MET A 53 11.37 1.46 6.27
C MET A 53 12.39 1.18 7.38
N ASP A 54 12.43 -0.03 7.93
CA ASP A 54 13.50 -0.50 8.82
C ASP A 54 14.85 -0.58 8.09
N ARG A 55 14.82 -0.79 6.76
CA ARG A 55 16.02 -0.86 5.91
C ARG A 55 16.29 0.45 5.16
N HIS A 56 15.25 1.14 4.67
CA HIS A 56 15.39 2.30 3.78
C HIS A 56 14.92 3.63 4.36
N GLY A 57 14.27 3.63 5.53
CA GLY A 57 13.64 4.82 6.09
C GLY A 57 12.52 5.38 5.20
N ASN A 58 12.23 6.68 5.37
CA ASN A 58 11.26 7.39 4.54
C ASN A 58 11.95 8.00 3.31
N THR A 59 11.76 7.37 2.15
CA THR A 59 12.29 7.83 0.85
C THR A 59 11.32 8.69 0.04
N SER A 60 10.31 9.27 0.70
CA SER A 60 9.31 10.18 0.10
C SER A 60 8.62 9.54 -1.12
N ALA A 61 8.64 10.19 -2.29
CA ALA A 61 8.00 9.69 -3.50
C ALA A 61 8.56 8.33 -3.97
N ALA A 62 9.81 7.99 -3.63
CA ALA A 62 10.44 6.74 -4.02
C ALA A 62 9.99 5.54 -3.17
N SER A 63 9.30 5.76 -2.06
CA SER A 63 8.96 4.70 -1.09
C SER A 63 8.10 3.57 -1.67
N ILE A 64 7.06 3.90 -2.42
CA ILE A 64 6.18 2.91 -3.07
C ILE A 64 6.93 2.13 -4.16
N PRO A 65 7.60 2.77 -5.15
CA PRO A 65 8.29 2.02 -6.19
C PRO A 65 9.46 1.18 -5.66
N VAL A 66 10.19 1.62 -4.63
CA VAL A 66 11.23 0.79 -3.99
C VAL A 66 10.61 -0.46 -3.35
N ALA A 67 9.51 -0.31 -2.61
CA ALA A 67 8.81 -1.45 -2.03
C ALA A 67 8.26 -2.42 -3.09
N LEU A 68 7.69 -1.90 -4.18
CA LEU A 68 7.23 -2.71 -5.31
C LEU A 68 8.39 -3.46 -5.98
N ASN A 69 9.53 -2.80 -6.17
CA ASN A 69 10.70 -3.44 -6.75
C ASN A 69 11.20 -4.60 -5.88
N GLU A 70 11.26 -4.42 -4.57
CA GLU A 70 11.67 -5.51 -3.66
C GLU A 70 10.68 -6.69 -3.67
N LEU A 71 9.38 -6.42 -3.75
CA LEU A 71 8.36 -7.47 -3.93
C LEU A 71 8.51 -8.19 -5.28
N ALA A 72 8.86 -7.47 -6.35
CA ALA A 72 9.09 -8.06 -7.67
C ALA A 72 10.36 -8.94 -7.68
N GLU A 73 11.49 -8.41 -7.20
CA GLU A 73 12.78 -9.12 -7.14
C GLU A 73 12.73 -10.38 -6.27
N SER A 74 11.89 -10.36 -5.23
CA SER A 74 11.67 -11.52 -4.35
C SER A 74 10.63 -12.52 -4.88
N GLY A 75 10.03 -12.27 -6.04
CA GLY A 75 9.01 -13.14 -6.63
C GLY A 75 7.67 -13.15 -5.87
N GLN A 76 7.42 -12.15 -5.04
CA GLN A 76 6.20 -12.03 -4.22
C GLN A 76 5.05 -11.33 -4.96
N LEU A 77 5.34 -10.61 -6.05
CA LEU A 77 4.29 -10.10 -6.94
C LEU A 77 3.79 -11.21 -7.86
N THR A 78 2.50 -11.52 -7.76
CA THR A 78 1.85 -12.48 -8.66
C THR A 78 1.23 -11.76 -9.86
N PRO A 79 1.61 -12.12 -11.10
CA PRO A 79 1.01 -11.54 -12.30
C PRO A 79 -0.52 -11.71 -12.33
N GLY A 80 -1.22 -10.68 -12.77
CA GLY A 80 -2.70 -10.66 -12.85
C GLY A 80 -3.42 -10.54 -11.51
N ARG A 81 -2.74 -10.62 -10.37
CA ARG A 81 -3.35 -10.36 -9.06
C ARG A 81 -3.42 -8.86 -8.78
N PRO A 82 -4.58 -8.33 -8.35
CA PRO A 82 -4.70 -6.92 -7.95
C PRO A 82 -3.82 -6.60 -6.74
N LEU A 83 -3.22 -5.41 -6.73
CA LEU A 83 -2.54 -4.83 -5.57
C LEU A 83 -2.88 -3.34 -5.46
N ALA A 84 -2.87 -2.81 -4.24
CA ALA A 84 -3.13 -1.40 -3.98
C ALA A 84 -1.83 -0.64 -3.66
N CYS A 85 -1.72 0.59 -4.18
CA CYS A 85 -0.70 1.56 -3.79
C CYS A 85 -1.36 2.79 -3.21
N ILE A 86 -0.99 3.18 -1.98
CA ILE A 86 -1.63 4.30 -1.25
C ILE A 86 -0.57 5.32 -0.80
N GLY A 87 -0.63 6.52 -1.37
CA GLY A 87 0.26 7.63 -1.05
C GLY A 87 -0.42 8.72 -0.22
N PHE A 88 0.35 9.38 0.64
CA PHE A 88 -0.04 10.61 1.33
C PHE A 88 1.20 11.47 1.61
N GLY A 89 1.06 12.78 1.74
CA GLY A 89 2.20 13.66 1.99
C GLY A 89 1.85 15.13 2.22
N GLY A 90 2.91 15.95 2.30
CA GLY A 90 2.80 17.40 2.47
C GLY A 90 1.99 18.04 1.35
N GLY A 91 1.16 19.02 1.71
CA GLY A 91 0.18 19.64 0.81
C GLY A 91 -1.02 20.21 1.59
N LEU A 92 -2.01 19.42 2.01
CA LEU A 92 -2.05 17.96 2.09
C LEU A 92 -2.47 17.32 0.77
N THR A 93 -1.81 16.22 0.40
CA THR A 93 -2.15 15.40 -0.77
C THR A 93 -2.22 13.92 -0.38
N TRP A 94 -3.10 13.18 -1.06
CA TRP A 94 -3.21 11.74 -0.95
C TRP A 94 -3.76 11.18 -2.26
N GLY A 95 -3.52 9.90 -2.50
CA GLY A 95 -4.01 9.21 -3.69
C GLY A 95 -3.82 7.71 -3.57
N GLY A 96 -4.66 6.97 -4.27
CA GLY A 96 -4.65 5.52 -4.27
C GLY A 96 -4.83 4.99 -5.68
N ALA A 97 -4.27 3.82 -5.95
CA ALA A 97 -4.50 3.10 -7.19
C ALA A 97 -4.54 1.60 -6.90
N ILE A 98 -5.45 0.89 -7.58
CA ILE A 98 -5.44 -0.57 -7.66
C ILE A 98 -5.10 -0.94 -9.10
N PHE A 99 -4.11 -1.81 -9.26
CA PHE A 99 -3.69 -2.31 -10.56
C PHE A 99 -3.22 -3.75 -10.46
N GLN A 100 -3.06 -4.40 -11.60
CA GLN A 100 -2.51 -5.75 -11.70
C GLN A 100 -1.06 -5.66 -12.16
N TYR A 101 -0.17 -6.37 -11.46
CA TYR A 101 1.20 -6.56 -11.94
C TYR A 101 1.17 -7.40 -13.23
N LYS A 102 1.96 -6.97 -14.22
CA LYS A 102 2.16 -7.67 -15.50
C LYS A 102 3.64 -7.99 -15.62
N GLU A 103 3.95 -9.20 -16.08
CA GLU A 103 5.29 -9.56 -16.56
C GLU A 103 5.61 -8.83 -17.88
#